data_AF-A0A954ZTW3-F1
#
_entry.id   AF-A0A954ZTW3-F1
#
_cell.length_a   1.000
_cell.length_b   1.000
_cell.length_c   1.000
_cell.angle_alpha   90.00
_cell.angle_beta   90.00
_cell.angle_gamma   90.00
#
_symmetry.space_group_name_H-M   'P 1'
#
loop_
_entity.id
_entity.type
_entity.pdbx_description
1 polymer ?
#
loop_
_entity_poly.entity_id
_entity_poly.type
_entity_poly.pdbx_seq_one_letter_code
_entity_poly.pdbx_strand_id
1 'polypeptide(L)'
;MKIERYLRRGEVRGALIILLVLVLWAAAVNVPFAITKIRSRTGTFPARSVDLDGQEAAAKGWPARTPHNRVWDEPDSWTMWSGFGIREYDVRSPSRNPGENGFSMSVQFLGWPTPVIEIKQMWWNWGDPSLNGPESDPRPQLVPLGLVLNPVLVGGGAWVLLVLLPLAVRVVRRVVRVRRGRCAWCGFDASGLEVCPECGRAFVAR
;
A
#
# COMPACT_ATOMS: atom_id res chain seq x y z
N MET A 1 -16.00 33.22 0.87
CA MET A 1 -17.07 32.45 1.55
C MET A 1 -16.42 31.27 2.31
N LYS A 2 -16.47 31.22 3.65
CA LYS A 2 -15.79 30.18 4.44
C LYS A 2 -16.57 28.86 4.41
N ILE A 3 -15.97 27.78 3.88
CA ILE A 3 -16.57 26.43 3.78
C ILE A 3 -17.04 25.91 5.14
N GLU A 4 -16.35 26.30 6.22
CA GLU A 4 -16.63 25.93 7.60
C GLU A 4 -18.09 26.18 8.03
N ARG A 5 -18.76 27.20 7.48
CA ARG A 5 -20.17 27.49 7.81
C ARG A 5 -21.14 26.41 7.32
N TYR A 6 -20.72 25.58 6.37
CA TYR A 6 -21.54 24.55 5.74
C TYR A 6 -21.29 23.14 6.29
N LEU A 7 -20.35 22.97 7.22
CA LEU A 7 -20.02 21.71 7.87
C LEU A 7 -20.46 21.75 9.34
N ARG A 8 -21.16 20.71 9.80
CA ARG A 8 -21.45 20.58 11.24
C ARG A 8 -20.21 20.00 11.94
N ARG A 9 -19.88 20.50 13.13
CA ARG A 9 -18.80 19.91 13.97
C ARG A 9 -18.97 18.40 14.16
N GLY A 10 -20.21 17.93 14.31
CA GLY A 10 -20.52 16.50 14.40
C GLY A 10 -20.25 15.72 13.10
N GLU A 11 -20.44 16.32 11.93
CA GLU A 11 -20.11 15.70 10.63
C GLU A 11 -18.60 15.50 10.51
N VAL A 12 -17.80 16.51 10.91
CA VAL A 12 -16.33 16.43 10.88
C VAL A 12 -15.82 15.37 11.87
N ARG A 13 -16.31 15.38 13.12
CA ARG A 13 -15.93 14.38 14.13
C ARG A 13 -16.29 12.97 13.68
N GLY A 14 -17.52 12.76 13.19
CA GLY A 14 -17.96 11.46 12.67
C GLY A 14 -17.10 10.99 11.51
N ALA A 15 -16.77 11.88 10.56
CA ALA A 15 -15.90 11.55 9.44
C ALA A 15 -14.50 11.12 9.92
N LEU A 16 -13.90 11.82 10.89
CA LEU A 16 -12.59 11.46 11.44
C LEU A 16 -12.62 10.12 12.19
N ILE A 17 -13.68 9.84 12.95
CA ILE A 17 -13.85 8.55 13.63
C ILE A 17 -13.93 7.43 12.60
N ILE A 18 -14.72 7.61 11.54
CA ILE A 18 -14.83 6.60 10.47
C ILE A 18 -13.48 6.39 9.76
N LEU A 19 -12.72 7.45 9.50
CA LEU A 19 -11.36 7.33 8.95
C LEU A 19 -10.48 6.44 9.83
N LEU A 20 -10.45 6.72 11.13
CA LEU A 20 -9.65 5.94 12.09
C LEU A 20 -10.06 4.47 12.09
N VAL A 21 -11.37 4.19 12.12
CA VAL A 21 -11.89 2.81 12.09
C VAL A 21 -11.47 2.10 10.82
N LEU A 22 -11.61 2.73 9.65
CA LEU A 22 -11.23 2.13 8.36
C LEU A 22 -9.73 1.86 8.27
N VAL A 23 -8.89 2.76 8.78
CA VAL A 23 -7.43 2.56 8.84
C VAL A 23 -7.08 1.40 9.78
N LEU A 24 -7.68 1.33 10.97
CA LEU A 24 -7.44 0.24 11.92
C LEU A 24 -7.91 -1.12 11.38
N TRP A 25 -9.05 -1.14 10.69
CA TRP A 25 -9.53 -2.34 10.01
C TRP A 25 -8.58 -2.80 8.91
N ALA A 26 -8.13 -1.86 8.06
CA ALA A 26 -7.15 -2.17 7.03
C ALA A 26 -5.85 -2.71 7.64
N ALA A 27 -5.39 -2.15 8.78
CA ALA A 27 -4.22 -2.65 9.51
C ALA A 27 -4.41 -4.08 10.01
N ALA A 28 -5.58 -4.40 10.58
CA ALA A 28 -5.89 -5.73 11.11
C ALA A 28 -5.93 -6.81 10.01
N VAL A 29 -6.37 -6.47 8.79
CA VAL A 29 -6.49 -7.42 7.67
C VAL A 29 -5.21 -7.55 6.84
N ASN A 30 -4.34 -6.52 6.83
CA ASN A 30 -3.17 -6.43 5.95
C ASN A 30 -2.20 -7.62 6.07
N VAL A 31 -1.82 -7.97 7.30
CA VAL A 31 -0.87 -9.08 7.55
C VAL A 31 -1.52 -10.45 7.33
N PRO A 32 -2.72 -10.77 7.86
CA PRO A 32 -3.42 -12.01 7.53
C PRO A 32 -3.59 -12.22 6.03
N PHE A 33 -3.96 -11.17 5.29
CA PHE A 33 -4.04 -11.22 3.84
C PHE A 33 -2.70 -11.63 3.21
N ALA A 34 -1.59 -11.03 3.61
CA ALA A 34 -0.27 -11.41 3.09
C ALA A 34 0.12 -12.86 3.42
N ILE A 35 -0.25 -13.37 4.60
CA ILE A 35 -0.03 -14.77 4.99
C ILE A 35 -0.77 -15.73 4.05
N THR A 36 -1.99 -15.40 3.63
CA THR A 36 -2.73 -16.23 2.65
C THR A 36 -2.06 -16.29 1.27
N LYS A 37 -1.08 -15.42 1.02
CA LYS A 37 -0.29 -15.39 -0.22
C LYS A 37 1.04 -16.12 -0.10
N ILE A 38 1.41 -16.63 1.08
CA ILE A 38 2.60 -17.49 1.23
C ILE A 38 2.41 -18.71 0.33
N ARG A 39 3.43 -19.00 -0.48
CA ARG A 39 3.40 -20.11 -1.41
C ARG A 39 4.46 -21.14 -1.09
N SER A 40 4.08 -22.40 -1.30
CA SER A 40 5.06 -23.48 -1.43
C SER A 40 5.86 -23.32 -2.72
N ARG A 41 7.15 -23.64 -2.67
CA ARG A 41 8.05 -23.73 -3.84
C ARG A 41 7.55 -24.71 -4.92
N THR A 42 6.67 -25.64 -4.55
CA THR A 42 6.11 -26.65 -5.47
C THR A 42 4.80 -26.25 -6.13
N GLY A 43 4.24 -25.07 -5.82
CA GLY A 43 2.97 -24.63 -6.41
C GLY A 43 3.12 -24.10 -7.84
N THR A 44 2.02 -23.99 -8.57
CA THR A 44 1.91 -23.40 -9.93
C THR A 44 2.24 -21.90 -9.98
N PHE A 45 3.35 -21.47 -10.57
CA PHE A 45 3.75 -20.05 -10.61
C PHE A 45 2.65 -19.09 -11.11
N PRO A 46 2.56 -17.85 -10.61
CA PRO A 46 1.58 -16.88 -11.09
C PRO A 46 1.84 -16.48 -12.55
N ALA A 47 0.78 -16.07 -13.25
CA ALA A 47 0.69 -15.95 -14.72
C ALA A 47 1.49 -14.79 -15.37
N ARG A 48 2.57 -14.31 -14.76
CA ARG A 48 3.42 -13.28 -15.36
C ARG A 48 4.87 -13.47 -14.92
N SER A 49 5.68 -14.09 -15.77
CA SER A 49 7.13 -14.12 -15.65
C SER A 49 7.75 -12.97 -16.47
N VAL A 50 8.77 -12.35 -15.91
CA VAL A 50 9.75 -11.55 -16.65
C VAL A 50 11.06 -12.29 -16.46
N ASP A 51 11.66 -12.73 -17.55
CA ASP A 51 12.90 -13.49 -17.57
C ASP A 51 13.95 -12.65 -18.31
N LEU A 52 15.02 -12.29 -17.61
CA LEU A 52 16.12 -11.46 -18.12
C LEU A 52 17.43 -12.19 -17.87
N ASP A 53 18.36 -12.04 -18.81
CA ASP A 53 19.69 -12.65 -18.70
C ASP A 53 20.80 -11.63 -19.05
N GLY A 54 22.03 -11.96 -18.70
CA GLY A 54 23.23 -11.20 -19.02
C GLY A 54 23.18 -9.75 -18.52
N GLN A 55 23.46 -8.79 -19.41
CA GLN A 55 23.52 -7.37 -19.05
C GLN A 55 22.16 -6.82 -18.57
N GLU A 56 21.04 -7.36 -19.04
CA GLU A 56 19.71 -6.92 -18.61
C GLU A 56 19.42 -7.35 -17.16
N ALA A 57 19.83 -8.57 -16.79
CA ALA A 57 19.78 -9.06 -15.42
C ALA A 57 20.69 -8.23 -14.50
N ALA A 58 21.93 -7.98 -14.94
CA ALA A 58 22.89 -7.17 -14.20
C ALA A 58 22.36 -5.75 -13.91
N ALA A 59 21.72 -5.13 -14.92
CA ALA A 59 21.12 -3.79 -14.79
C ALA A 59 19.96 -3.73 -13.76
N LYS A 60 19.30 -4.87 -13.46
CA LYS A 60 18.29 -4.94 -12.39
C LYS A 60 18.90 -5.06 -11.01
N GLY A 61 20.04 -5.76 -10.90
CA GLY A 61 20.70 -6.04 -9.64
C GLY A 61 19.89 -6.95 -8.71
N TRP A 62 20.32 -7.02 -7.45
CA TRP A 62 19.72 -7.87 -6.44
C TRP A 62 18.40 -7.27 -5.90
N PRO A 63 17.31 -8.05 -5.81
CA PRO A 63 15.98 -7.55 -5.47
C PRO A 63 15.83 -7.21 -3.97
N ALA A 64 16.73 -7.71 -3.12
CA ALA A 64 16.77 -7.43 -1.69
C ALA A 64 18.22 -7.27 -1.22
N ARG A 65 18.38 -6.77 0.02
CA ARG A 65 19.69 -6.56 0.62
C ARG A 65 20.43 -7.88 0.79
N THR A 66 21.67 -7.94 0.31
CA THR A 66 22.58 -9.08 0.51
C THR A 66 23.08 -9.11 1.96
N PRO A 67 23.36 -10.29 2.53
CA PRO A 67 23.58 -10.41 3.98
C PRO A 67 25.02 -10.15 4.43
N HIS A 68 25.98 -10.15 3.50
CA HIS A 68 27.41 -10.01 3.79
C HIS A 68 27.91 -8.62 3.36
N ASN A 69 29.02 -8.17 3.95
CA ASN A 69 29.72 -6.98 3.47
C ASN A 69 30.48 -7.23 2.15
N ARG A 70 30.66 -8.50 1.77
CA ARG A 70 31.22 -8.87 0.45
C ARG A 70 30.22 -8.46 -0.63
N VAL A 71 30.73 -7.75 -1.63
CA VAL A 71 29.97 -7.41 -2.83
C VAL A 71 29.67 -8.72 -3.57
N TRP A 72 28.38 -9.01 -3.72
CA TRP A 72 27.93 -10.12 -4.57
C TRP A 72 28.12 -9.74 -6.03
N ASP A 73 28.52 -10.71 -6.85
CA ASP A 73 28.63 -10.50 -8.28
C ASP A 73 27.29 -10.06 -8.88
N GLU A 74 27.36 -9.37 -10.01
CA GLU A 74 26.17 -8.92 -10.73
C GLU A 74 25.36 -10.13 -11.20
N PRO A 75 24.02 -10.09 -11.12
CA PRO A 75 23.19 -11.18 -11.61
C PRO A 75 23.37 -11.43 -13.12
N ASP A 76 23.50 -12.70 -13.50
CA ASP A 76 23.45 -13.13 -14.90
C ASP A 76 22.06 -13.60 -15.32
N SER A 77 21.22 -13.96 -14.36
CA SER A 77 19.84 -14.39 -14.58
C SER A 77 18.93 -13.76 -13.54
N TRP A 78 17.81 -13.22 -14.01
CA TRP A 78 16.85 -12.50 -13.19
C TRP A 78 15.44 -12.86 -13.67
N THR A 79 14.72 -13.61 -12.85
CA THR A 79 13.33 -13.97 -13.10
C THR A 79 12.43 -13.33 -12.05
N MET A 80 11.30 -12.77 -12.49
CA MET A 80 10.25 -12.28 -11.60
C MET A 80 8.90 -12.85 -11.96
N TRP A 81 8.22 -13.46 -11.00
CA TRP A 81 6.80 -13.79 -11.08
C TRP A 81 5.96 -12.79 -10.28
N SER A 82 4.79 -12.41 -10.80
CA SER A 82 3.92 -11.47 -10.10
C SER A 82 2.43 -11.84 -10.18
N GLY A 83 1.72 -11.58 -9.08
CA GLY A 83 0.29 -11.80 -8.95
C GLY A 83 -0.33 -10.85 -7.93
N PHE A 84 -1.64 -10.98 -7.69
CA PHE A 84 -2.32 -10.12 -6.72
C PHE A 84 -1.85 -10.43 -5.29
N GLY A 85 -1.12 -9.47 -4.71
CA GLY A 85 -0.59 -9.55 -3.35
C GLY A 85 0.72 -10.33 -3.21
N ILE A 86 1.39 -10.68 -4.32
CA ILE A 86 2.65 -11.42 -4.33
C ILE A 86 3.55 -10.98 -5.48
N ARG A 87 4.84 -10.82 -5.20
CA ARG A 87 5.91 -10.76 -6.19
C ARG A 87 7.03 -11.70 -5.75
N GLU A 88 7.47 -12.56 -6.64
CA GLU A 88 8.53 -13.51 -6.40
C GLU A 88 9.66 -13.24 -7.38
N TYR A 89 10.89 -13.33 -6.90
CA TYR A 89 12.11 -13.12 -7.65
C TYR A 89 12.99 -14.36 -7.48
N ASP A 90 13.61 -14.85 -8.56
CA ASP A 90 14.73 -15.81 -8.53
C ASP A 90 15.86 -15.19 -9.33
N VAL A 91 16.97 -14.93 -8.67
CA VAL A 91 18.09 -14.16 -9.20
C VAL A 91 19.36 -14.92 -8.93
N ARG A 92 20.22 -15.05 -9.94
CA ARG A 92 21.44 -15.87 -9.89
C ARG A 92 22.61 -15.11 -10.48
N SER A 93 23.80 -15.46 -10.03
CA SER A 93 25.08 -15.01 -10.54
C SER A 93 26.08 -16.17 -10.42
N PRO A 94 26.63 -16.72 -11.52
CA PRO A 94 27.57 -17.81 -11.50
C PRO A 94 28.89 -17.37 -10.88
N SER A 95 29.63 -18.31 -10.28
CA SER A 95 30.98 -17.98 -9.83
C SER A 95 31.88 -17.68 -11.04
N ARG A 96 32.75 -16.69 -10.89
CA ARG A 96 33.83 -16.42 -11.85
C ARG A 96 34.89 -17.54 -11.87
N ASN A 97 34.97 -18.31 -10.78
CA ASN A 97 35.91 -19.41 -10.65
C ASN A 97 35.23 -20.73 -11.08
N PRO A 98 35.77 -21.45 -12.07
CA PRO A 98 35.24 -22.75 -12.47
C PRO A 98 35.18 -23.73 -11.28
N GLY A 99 34.01 -24.34 -11.07
CA GLY A 99 33.79 -25.32 -10.01
C GLY A 99 33.34 -24.75 -8.66
N GLU A 100 33.25 -23.43 -8.52
CA GLU A 100 32.66 -22.79 -7.33
C GLU A 100 31.16 -22.51 -7.53
N ASN A 101 30.39 -22.65 -6.45
CA ASN A 101 28.99 -22.23 -6.44
C ASN A 101 28.90 -20.70 -6.51
N GLY A 102 28.07 -20.20 -7.43
CA GLY A 102 27.73 -18.78 -7.51
C GLY A 102 26.81 -18.30 -6.39
N PHE A 103 26.35 -17.07 -6.51
CA PHE A 103 25.33 -16.49 -5.65
C PHE A 103 23.94 -16.70 -6.24
N SER A 104 22.96 -16.99 -5.40
CA SER A 104 21.56 -16.99 -5.80
C SER A 104 20.68 -16.45 -4.67
N MET A 105 19.58 -15.82 -5.06
CA MET A 105 18.59 -15.26 -4.15
C MET A 105 17.20 -15.51 -4.71
N SER A 106 16.34 -16.10 -3.88
CA SER A 106 14.90 -16.15 -4.11
C SER A 106 14.21 -15.26 -3.09
N VAL A 107 13.35 -14.35 -3.53
CA VAL A 107 12.62 -13.44 -2.63
C VAL A 107 11.15 -13.42 -2.97
N GLN A 108 10.31 -13.65 -1.96
CA GLN A 108 8.86 -13.42 -2.04
C GLN A 108 8.49 -12.18 -1.23
N PHE A 109 7.93 -11.20 -1.91
CA PHE A 109 7.31 -10.03 -1.32
C PHE A 109 5.80 -10.20 -1.31
N LEU A 110 5.21 -10.23 -0.12
CA LEU A 110 3.80 -10.51 0.10
C LEU A 110 3.09 -9.28 0.67
N GLY A 111 1.91 -8.96 0.15
CA GLY A 111 1.10 -7.83 0.58
C GLY A 111 0.56 -7.00 -0.59
N TRP A 112 -0.43 -6.16 -0.30
CA TRP A 112 -1.03 -5.24 -1.26
C TRP A 112 -1.53 -3.98 -0.54
N PRO A 113 -1.34 -2.77 -1.11
CA PRO A 113 -0.69 -2.46 -2.38
C PRO A 113 0.84 -2.56 -2.36
N THR A 114 1.46 -2.49 -1.18
CA THR A 114 2.91 -2.65 -0.99
C THR A 114 3.22 -3.88 -0.13
N PRO A 115 4.44 -4.43 -0.18
CA PRO A 115 4.74 -5.65 0.58
C PRO A 115 4.85 -5.37 2.07
N VAL A 116 4.35 -6.31 2.87
CA VAL A 116 4.35 -6.29 4.34
C VAL A 116 5.14 -7.46 4.93
N ILE A 117 5.36 -8.52 4.14
CA ILE A 117 6.21 -9.65 4.47
C ILE A 117 7.23 -9.84 3.35
N GLU A 118 8.47 -10.05 3.73
CA GLU A 118 9.58 -10.50 2.87
C GLU A 118 9.99 -11.90 3.34
N ILE A 119 9.94 -12.87 2.44
CA ILE A 119 10.53 -14.20 2.63
C ILE A 119 11.69 -14.29 1.67
N LYS A 120 12.91 -14.42 2.19
CA LYS A 120 14.13 -14.43 1.39
C LYS A 120 14.87 -15.71 1.62
N GLN A 121 15.41 -16.28 0.56
CA GLN A 121 16.26 -17.46 0.57
C GLN A 121 17.47 -17.17 -0.28
N MET A 122 18.63 -17.62 0.18
CA MET A 122 19.89 -17.23 -0.40
C MET A 122 20.83 -18.43 -0.43
N TRP A 123 21.60 -18.54 -1.51
CA TRP A 123 22.55 -19.61 -1.73
C TRP A 123 23.89 -19.02 -2.16
N TRP A 124 24.96 -19.61 -1.63
CA TRP A 124 26.34 -19.29 -1.93
C TRP A 124 27.23 -20.49 -1.56
N ASN A 125 28.53 -20.39 -1.78
CA ASN A 125 29.47 -21.41 -1.33
C ASN A 125 29.60 -21.43 0.21
N TRP A 126 28.91 -22.37 0.88
CA TRP A 126 28.95 -22.51 2.34
C TRP A 126 30.29 -22.99 2.90
N GLY A 127 31.18 -23.50 2.05
CA GLY A 127 32.54 -23.85 2.44
C GLY A 127 33.46 -22.63 2.56
N ASP A 128 33.04 -21.46 2.07
CA ASP A 128 33.84 -20.23 2.15
C ASP A 128 33.67 -19.57 3.52
N PRO A 129 34.70 -19.53 4.39
CA PRO A 129 34.59 -18.96 5.72
C PRO A 129 34.35 -17.45 5.72
N SER A 130 34.64 -16.74 4.62
CA SER A 130 34.34 -15.31 4.46
C SER A 130 32.85 -15.04 4.22
N LEU A 131 32.11 -16.08 3.83
CA LEU A 131 30.66 -16.08 3.65
C LEU A 131 29.94 -16.79 4.80
N ASN A 132 30.64 -17.06 5.91
CA ASN A 132 29.98 -17.42 7.16
C ASN A 132 29.11 -16.24 7.59
N GLY A 133 27.82 -16.49 7.67
CA GLY A 133 26.84 -15.42 7.69
C GLY A 133 25.45 -15.96 7.99
N PRO A 134 24.43 -15.08 7.99
CA PRO A 134 23.11 -15.42 8.50
C PRO A 134 22.52 -16.63 7.80
N GLU A 135 21.59 -17.28 8.48
CA GLU A 135 20.85 -18.46 8.03
C GLU A 135 20.46 -18.33 6.54
N SER A 136 20.69 -19.38 5.75
CA SER A 136 20.40 -19.39 4.29
C SER A 136 18.91 -19.20 3.99
N ASP A 137 18.06 -19.53 4.96
CA ASP A 137 16.61 -19.38 4.93
C ASP A 137 16.15 -18.54 6.13
N PRO A 138 16.44 -17.22 6.13
CA PRO A 138 16.02 -16.36 7.22
C PRO A 138 14.49 -16.40 7.38
N ARG A 139 14.05 -16.36 8.64
CA ARG A 139 12.63 -16.28 8.98
C ARG A 139 11.94 -15.13 8.22
N PRO A 140 10.65 -15.28 7.86
CA PRO A 140 9.87 -14.20 7.26
C PRO A 140 10.01 -12.89 8.03
N GLN A 141 10.37 -11.83 7.32
CA GLN A 141 10.58 -10.50 7.89
C GLN A 141 9.39 -9.60 7.59
N LEU A 142 9.02 -8.78 8.56
CA LEU A 142 8.02 -7.75 8.36
C LEU A 142 8.66 -6.54 7.66
N VAL A 143 7.97 -5.98 6.67
CA VAL A 143 8.40 -4.78 5.95
C VAL A 143 7.69 -3.57 6.58
N PRO A 144 8.37 -2.75 7.40
CA PRO A 144 7.70 -1.72 8.20
C PRO A 144 6.97 -0.67 7.36
N LEU A 145 7.55 -0.33 6.20
CA LEU A 145 6.95 0.62 5.28
C LEU A 145 5.56 0.16 4.83
N GLY A 146 5.41 -1.10 4.42
CA GLY A 146 4.11 -1.62 4.00
C GLY A 146 3.12 -1.82 5.14
N LEU A 147 3.61 -2.10 6.36
CA LEU A 147 2.77 -2.20 7.55
C LEU A 147 2.06 -0.89 7.86
N VAL A 148 2.73 0.25 7.64
CA VAL A 148 2.17 1.58 7.90
C VAL A 148 1.45 2.14 6.67
N LEU A 149 2.02 1.98 5.48
CA LEU A 149 1.52 2.61 4.27
C LEU A 149 0.24 1.95 3.76
N ASN A 150 0.13 0.62 3.78
CA ASN A 150 -1.06 -0.07 3.26
C ASN A 150 -2.34 0.33 4.01
N PRO A 151 -2.39 0.35 5.37
CA PRO A 151 -3.60 0.73 6.07
C PRO A 151 -4.03 2.18 5.81
N VAL A 152 -3.06 3.09 5.68
CA VAL A 152 -3.32 4.50 5.34
C VAL A 152 -3.87 4.61 3.92
N LEU A 153 -3.27 3.92 2.95
CA LEU A 153 -3.73 3.96 1.55
C LEU A 153 -5.10 3.31 1.38
N VAL A 154 -5.30 2.11 1.93
CA VAL A 154 -6.55 1.36 1.76
C VAL A 154 -7.67 1.96 2.61
N GLY A 155 -7.43 2.20 3.90
CA GLY A 155 -8.41 2.80 4.80
C GLY A 155 -8.72 4.26 4.44
N GLY A 156 -7.69 5.04 4.11
CA GLY A 156 -7.85 6.42 3.63
C GLY A 156 -8.53 6.50 2.28
N GLY A 157 -8.17 5.63 1.33
CA GLY A 157 -8.84 5.52 0.03
C GLY A 157 -10.33 5.18 0.17
N ALA A 158 -10.66 4.19 1.00
CA ALA A 158 -12.05 3.85 1.31
C ALA A 158 -12.79 5.02 1.97
N TRP A 159 -12.15 5.73 2.90
CA TRP A 159 -12.74 6.91 3.54
C TRP A 159 -13.03 8.05 2.56
N VAL A 160 -12.10 8.32 1.64
CA VAL A 160 -12.30 9.34 0.59
C VAL A 160 -13.54 9.00 -0.23
N LEU A 161 -13.65 7.75 -0.68
CA LEU A 161 -14.74 7.31 -1.55
C LEU A 161 -16.09 7.26 -0.83
N LEU A 162 -16.12 6.72 0.39
CA LEU A 162 -17.36 6.42 1.12
C LEU A 162 -17.86 7.58 1.98
N VAL A 163 -16.98 8.48 2.42
CA VAL A 163 -17.31 9.55 3.38
C VAL A 163 -17.05 10.92 2.78
N LEU A 164 -15.83 11.19 2.33
CA LEU A 164 -15.44 12.53 1.90
C LEU A 164 -16.20 12.97 0.65
N LEU A 165 -16.30 12.11 -0.38
CA LEU A 165 -17.01 12.42 -1.62
C LEU A 165 -18.50 12.73 -1.37
N PRO A 166 -19.30 11.89 -0.67
CA PRO A 166 -20.69 12.22 -0.34
C PRO A 166 -20.83 13.50 0.51
N LEU A 167 -19.93 13.72 1.47
CA LEU A 167 -19.92 14.93 2.28
C LEU A 167 -19.64 16.17 1.43
N ALA A 168 -18.66 16.11 0.52
CA ALA A 168 -18.35 17.18 -0.42
C ALA A 168 -19.54 17.51 -1.31
N VAL A 169 -20.22 16.50 -1.86
CA VAL A 169 -21.46 16.70 -2.65
C VAL A 169 -22.54 17.40 -1.82
N ARG A 170 -22.73 17.02 -0.55
CA ARG A 170 -23.68 17.69 0.35
C ARG A 170 -23.29 19.15 0.57
N VAL A 171 -22.01 19.44 0.81
CA VAL A 171 -21.52 20.82 0.99
C VAL A 171 -21.73 21.63 -0.29
N VAL A 172 -21.38 21.10 -1.46
CA VAL A 172 -21.63 21.76 -2.75
C VAL A 172 -23.11 22.06 -2.94
N ARG A 173 -24.00 21.11 -2.65
CA ARG A 173 -25.46 21.34 -2.71
C ARG A 173 -25.91 22.44 -1.75
N ARG A 174 -25.38 22.49 -0.52
CA ARG A 174 -25.66 23.55 0.47
C ARG A 174 -25.23 24.92 -0.06
N VAL A 175 -24.04 25.01 -0.64
CA VAL A 175 -23.50 26.23 -1.26
C VAL A 175 -24.36 26.69 -2.43
N VAL A 176 -24.73 25.79 -3.34
CA VAL A 176 -25.57 26.10 -4.49
C VAL A 176 -26.96 26.58 -4.06
N ARG A 177 -27.55 26.00 -3.00
CA ARG A 177 -28.83 26.46 -2.44
C ARG A 177 -28.75 27.90 -1.95
N VAL A 178 -27.73 28.24 -1.17
CA VAL A 178 -27.55 29.62 -0.65
C VAL A 178 -27.36 30.61 -1.79
N ARG A 179 -26.58 30.26 -2.83
CA ARG A 179 -26.42 31.11 -4.02
C ARG A 179 -27.74 31.34 -4.78
N ARG A 180 -28.74 30.47 -4.61
CA ARG A 180 -30.06 30.59 -5.22
C ARG A 180 -31.11 31.20 -4.26
N GLY A 181 -30.68 31.84 -3.16
CA GLY A 181 -31.60 32.42 -2.17
C GLY A 181 -32.32 31.41 -1.29
N ARG A 182 -31.93 30.13 -1.32
CA ARG A 182 -32.56 29.06 -0.56
C ARG A 182 -31.76 28.69 0.69
N CYS A 183 -32.45 28.24 1.73
CA CYS A 183 -31.85 27.73 2.94
C CYS A 183 -30.85 26.59 2.63
N ALA A 184 -29.63 26.69 3.17
CA ALA A 184 -28.59 25.67 2.98
C ALA A 184 -29.06 24.28 3.41
N TRP A 185 -29.87 24.20 4.47
CA TRP A 185 -30.21 22.97 5.17
C TRP A 185 -31.43 22.27 4.59
N CYS A 186 -32.62 22.88 4.69
CA CYS A 186 -33.87 22.30 4.20
C CYS A 186 -34.16 22.62 2.72
N GLY A 187 -33.55 23.67 2.16
CA GLY A 187 -33.80 24.08 0.77
C GLY A 187 -35.01 25.00 0.55
N PHE A 188 -35.69 25.43 1.63
CA PHE A 188 -36.78 26.41 1.59
C PHE A 188 -36.32 27.75 0.97
N ASP A 189 -37.19 28.44 0.24
CA ASP A 189 -36.90 29.78 -0.29
C ASP A 189 -36.88 30.79 0.86
N ALA A 190 -35.69 31.30 1.19
CA ALA A 190 -35.49 32.22 2.31
C ALA A 190 -35.07 33.61 1.81
N SER A 191 -35.39 33.93 0.56
CA SER A 191 -35.11 35.24 -0.01
C SER A 191 -35.76 36.35 0.85
N GLY A 192 -34.94 37.26 1.37
CA GLY A 192 -35.39 38.36 2.22
C GLY A 192 -35.68 37.99 3.69
N LEU A 193 -35.45 36.75 4.12
CA LEU A 193 -35.68 36.31 5.50
C LEU A 193 -34.37 36.14 6.28
N GLU A 194 -34.33 36.55 7.55
CA GLU A 194 -33.16 36.34 8.44
C GLU A 194 -33.10 34.94 9.04
N VAL A 195 -34.25 34.28 9.20
CA VAL A 195 -34.37 32.93 9.78
C VAL A 195 -35.28 32.09 8.89
N CYS A 196 -34.86 30.85 8.61
CA CYS A 196 -35.66 29.93 7.82
C CYS A 196 -36.87 29.42 8.62
N PRO A 197 -38.11 29.61 8.15
CA PRO A 197 -39.31 29.24 8.90
C PRO A 197 -39.45 27.72 9.09
N GLU A 198 -38.98 26.91 8.14
CA GLU A 198 -39.10 25.44 8.19
C GLU A 198 -38.16 24.78 9.21
N CYS A 199 -36.92 25.28 9.32
CA CYS A 199 -35.90 24.61 10.13
C CYS A 199 -35.34 25.47 11.28
N GLY A 200 -35.85 26.70 11.43
CA GLY A 200 -35.46 27.65 12.48
C GLY A 200 -34.01 28.12 12.40
N ARG A 201 -33.25 27.77 11.35
CA ARG A 201 -31.84 28.13 11.22
C ARG A 201 -31.71 29.52 10.60
N ALA A 202 -30.81 30.33 11.16
CA ALA A 202 -30.43 31.61 10.61
C ALA A 202 -30.01 31.47 9.14
N PHE A 203 -30.56 32.31 8.29
CA PHE A 203 -30.17 32.43 6.91
C PHE A 203 -28.78 33.08 6.88
N VAL A 204 -27.81 32.38 6.29
CA VAL A 204 -26.46 32.94 6.12
C VAL A 204 -26.49 33.85 4.89
N ALA A 205 -27.27 34.93 4.94
CA ALA A 205 -27.25 35.99 3.95
C ALA A 205 -26.23 37.06 4.35
N ARG A 206 -25.05 36.96 3.73
CA ARG A 206 -24.08 37.98 3.32
C ARG A 206 -22.68 37.34 3.26
#